data_AF-A0A6B2SB71-F1
#
_entry.id   AF-A0A6B2SB71-F1
#
_cell.length_a   1.000
_cell.length_b   1.000
_cell.length_c   1.000
_cell.angle_alpha   90.00
_cell.angle_beta   90.00
_cell.angle_gamma   90.00
#
_symmetry.space_group_name_H-M   'P 1'
#
loop_
_entity.id
_entity.type
_entity.pdbx_description
1 polymer ?
#
loop_
_entity_poly.entity_id
_entity_poly.type
_entity_poly.pdbx_seq_one_letter_code
_entity_poly.pdbx_strand_id
1 'polypeptide(L)'
;MPSTPLVATPPSSYVTSIADTTEQIRAAQRLRHRVFAEELGAALDTPLPGHDIDAFDDLADHLIVTDTSSGDVVGTYRIIPPGRARRSYSDGEFDLVALNALRSSTVEAGRSCVHPDHRSGAVITLMWSALARYVLLSGHRYLAGCASVPLADGGRAATAAWLLGTAR
;
A
#
# COMPACT_ATOMS: atom_id res chain seq x y z
N MET A 1 7.33 -25.51 39.93
CA MET A 1 6.61 -25.09 38.70
C MET A 1 7.56 -25.31 37.54
N PRO A 2 7.30 -26.23 36.60
CA PRO A 2 8.13 -26.31 35.40
C PRO A 2 7.75 -25.15 34.48
N SER A 3 8.75 -24.36 34.10
CA SER A 3 8.64 -23.24 33.18
C SER A 3 8.30 -23.75 31.78
N THR A 4 7.15 -23.33 31.24
CA THR A 4 6.81 -23.55 29.83
C THR A 4 7.88 -22.90 28.95
N PRO A 5 8.51 -23.62 28.01
CA PRO A 5 9.45 -22.99 27.10
C PRO A 5 8.69 -22.04 26.17
N LEU A 6 9.14 -20.79 26.11
CA LEU A 6 8.75 -19.85 25.05
C LEU A 6 9.22 -20.44 23.72
N VAL A 7 8.26 -20.87 22.89
CA VAL A 7 8.52 -21.23 21.50
C VAL A 7 8.98 -19.96 20.81
N ALA A 8 10.28 -19.86 20.54
CA ALA A 8 10.82 -18.80 19.70
C ALA A 8 10.25 -19.00 18.29
N THR A 9 9.40 -18.08 17.85
CA THR A 9 8.97 -18.01 16.45
C THR A 9 10.23 -17.91 15.59
N PRO A 10 10.42 -18.79 14.59
CA PRO A 10 11.54 -18.66 13.68
C PRO A 10 11.51 -17.24 13.05
N PRO A 11 12.67 -16.64 12.74
CA PRO A 11 12.69 -15.33 12.11
C PRO A 11 11.86 -15.38 10.82
N SER A 12 10.78 -14.59 10.75
CA SER A 12 9.93 -14.56 9.58
C SER A 12 10.73 -14.04 8.39
N SER A 13 10.82 -14.87 7.35
CA SER A 13 11.31 -14.41 6.05
C SER A 13 10.14 -13.85 5.27
N TYR A 14 10.35 -12.71 4.60
CA TYR A 14 9.34 -12.06 3.79
C TYR A 14 9.69 -12.21 2.31
N VAL A 15 8.68 -12.47 1.48
CA VAL A 15 8.82 -12.51 0.03
C VAL A 15 7.97 -11.41 -0.59
N THR A 16 8.51 -10.70 -1.57
CA THR A 16 7.78 -9.70 -2.35
C THR A 16 7.47 -10.23 -3.75
N SER A 17 6.26 -9.95 -4.23
CA SER A 17 5.85 -10.30 -5.59
C SER A 17 4.75 -9.37 -6.09
N ILE A 18 4.54 -9.32 -7.42
CA ILE A 18 3.30 -8.82 -7.99
C ILE A 18 2.32 -10.00 -8.00
N ALA A 19 1.11 -9.79 -7.49
CA ALA A 19 0.08 -10.81 -7.46
C ALA A 19 -0.28 -11.26 -8.88
N ASP A 20 -0.25 -12.57 -9.12
CA ASP A 20 -0.52 -13.21 -10.40
C ASP A 20 -1.80 -14.06 -10.39
N THR A 21 -2.40 -14.26 -9.22
CA THR A 21 -3.66 -15.00 -9.05
C THR A 21 -4.74 -14.14 -8.40
N THR A 22 -6.00 -14.47 -8.70
CA THR A 22 -7.16 -13.86 -8.04
C THR A 22 -7.09 -14.01 -6.53
N GLU A 23 -6.62 -15.14 -6.00
CA GLU A 23 -6.54 -15.36 -4.55
C GLU A 23 -5.52 -14.43 -3.87
N GLN A 24 -4.37 -14.19 -4.48
CA GLN A 24 -3.40 -13.21 -3.96
C GLN A 24 -3.95 -11.78 -3.97
N ILE A 25 -4.69 -11.41 -5.03
CA ILE A 25 -5.39 -10.12 -5.09
C ILE A 25 -6.45 -10.04 -3.98
N ARG A 26 -7.24 -11.12 -3.78
CA ARG A 26 -8.20 -11.18 -2.67
C ARG A 26 -7.51 -11.08 -1.31
N ALA A 27 -6.35 -11.71 -1.13
CA ALA A 27 -5.58 -11.61 0.11
C ALA A 27 -5.11 -10.16 0.40
N ALA A 28 -4.64 -9.43 -0.62
CA ALA A 28 -4.32 -8.02 -0.52
C ALA A 28 -5.56 -7.17 -0.17
N GLN A 29 -6.69 -7.44 -0.81
CA GLN A 29 -7.97 -6.76 -0.55
C GLN A 29 -8.48 -7.01 0.88
N ARG A 30 -8.35 -8.23 1.42
CA ARG A 30 -8.68 -8.55 2.81
C ARG A 30 -7.73 -7.84 3.78
N LEU A 31 -6.43 -7.78 3.48
CA LEU A 31 -5.48 -7.03 4.29
C LEU A 31 -5.86 -5.54 4.35
N ARG A 32 -6.16 -4.93 3.20
CA ARG A 32 -6.62 -3.54 3.12
C ARG A 32 -7.92 -3.31 3.89
N HIS A 33 -8.89 -4.23 3.81
CA HIS A 33 -10.12 -4.12 4.60
C HIS A 33 -9.82 -4.10 6.11
N ARG A 34 -9.02 -5.05 6.59
CA ARG A 34 -8.63 -5.12 8.01
C ARG A 34 -7.96 -3.83 8.48
N VAL A 35 -7.04 -3.29 7.69
CA VAL A 35 -6.33 -2.06 8.09
C VAL A 35 -7.21 -0.81 7.92
N PHE A 36 -7.85 -0.62 6.77
CA PHE A 36 -8.57 0.62 6.50
C PHE A 36 -9.93 0.68 7.18
N ALA A 37 -10.74 -0.37 7.10
CA ALA A 37 -12.08 -0.38 7.69
C ALA A 37 -12.04 -0.72 9.18
N GLU A 38 -11.43 -1.84 9.55
CA GLU A 38 -11.54 -2.36 10.92
C GLU A 38 -10.63 -1.59 11.90
N GLU A 39 -9.39 -1.30 11.52
CA GLU A 39 -8.44 -0.59 12.38
C GLU A 39 -8.60 0.94 12.28
N LEU A 40 -8.62 1.49 11.07
CA LEU A 40 -8.66 2.95 10.87
C LEU A 40 -10.07 3.54 10.78
N GLY A 41 -11.11 2.70 10.75
CA GLY A 41 -12.50 3.14 10.76
C GLY A 41 -12.98 3.79 9.46
N ALA A 42 -12.31 3.54 8.33
CA ALA A 42 -12.74 4.05 7.03
C ALA A 42 -14.06 3.37 6.59
N ALA A 43 -15.00 4.17 6.11
CA ALA A 43 -16.19 3.66 5.43
C ALA A 43 -15.81 3.24 4.00
N LEU A 44 -15.82 1.94 3.73
CA LEU A 44 -15.51 1.38 2.41
C LEU A 44 -16.80 1.03 1.67
N ASP A 45 -16.96 1.59 0.47
CA ASP A 45 -17.96 1.14 -0.49
C ASP A 45 -17.36 0.00 -1.31
N THR A 46 -17.73 -1.24 -0.98
CA THR A 46 -17.13 -2.44 -1.57
C THR A 46 -18.21 -3.42 -2.05
N PRO A 47 -18.04 -4.00 -3.25
CA PRO A 47 -18.95 -5.01 -3.78
C PRO A 47 -18.88 -6.36 -3.04
N LEU A 48 -17.83 -6.60 -2.24
CA LEU A 48 -17.63 -7.86 -1.53
C LEU A 48 -17.32 -7.57 -0.05
N PRO A 49 -18.18 -8.04 0.89
CA PRO A 49 -17.92 -7.88 2.32
C PRO A 49 -16.55 -8.43 2.74
N GLY A 50 -15.88 -7.74 3.67
CA GLY A 50 -14.56 -8.12 4.16
C GLY A 50 -13.39 -7.80 3.22
N HIS A 51 -13.62 -7.06 2.13
CA HIS A 51 -12.60 -6.72 1.13
C HIS A 51 -12.64 -5.22 0.80
N ASP A 52 -11.47 -4.59 0.69
CA ASP A 52 -11.34 -3.23 0.11
C ASP A 52 -11.16 -3.35 -1.40
N ILE A 53 -12.20 -3.06 -2.18
CA ILE A 53 -12.19 -3.19 -3.65
C ILE A 53 -12.80 -1.92 -4.23
N ASP A 54 -12.09 -1.29 -5.16
CA ASP A 54 -12.64 -0.18 -5.94
C ASP A 54 -12.39 -0.37 -7.46
N ALA A 55 -12.84 0.59 -8.27
CA ALA A 55 -12.73 0.52 -9.73
C ALA A 55 -11.29 0.50 -10.28
N PHE A 56 -10.29 0.81 -9.46
CA PHE A 56 -8.89 0.77 -9.88
C PHE A 56 -8.24 -0.59 -9.64
N ASP A 57 -8.86 -1.48 -8.87
CA ASP A 57 -8.32 -2.82 -8.57
C ASP A 57 -8.06 -3.64 -9.85
N ASP A 58 -8.96 -3.57 -10.83
CA ASP A 58 -8.84 -4.30 -12.10
C ASP A 58 -7.79 -3.70 -13.05
N LEU A 59 -7.40 -2.45 -12.81
CA LEU A 59 -6.38 -1.75 -13.60
C LEU A 59 -4.99 -1.88 -12.99
N ALA A 60 -4.91 -2.28 -11.73
CA ALA A 60 -3.68 -2.23 -10.97
C ALA A 60 -2.88 -3.53 -10.99
N ASP A 61 -1.57 -3.39 -10.91
CA ASP A 61 -0.71 -4.43 -10.38
C ASP A 61 -0.75 -4.35 -8.84
N HIS A 62 -0.86 -5.50 -8.18
CA HIS A 62 -0.93 -5.58 -6.72
C HIS A 62 0.42 -6.10 -6.20
N LEU A 63 1.25 -5.19 -5.69
CA LEU A 63 2.45 -5.58 -4.96
C LEU A 63 2.02 -6.16 -3.61
N ILE A 64 2.51 -7.34 -3.29
CA ILE A 64 2.26 -8.02 -2.02
C ILE A 64 3.58 -8.38 -1.34
N VAL A 65 3.54 -8.39 0.00
CA VAL A 65 4.55 -8.99 0.85
C VAL A 65 3.92 -10.13 1.60
N THR A 66 4.48 -11.32 1.45
CA THR A 66 4.01 -12.54 2.09
C THR A 66 4.97 -12.94 3.20
N ASP A 67 4.44 -13.24 4.38
CA ASP A 67 5.21 -13.93 5.42
C ASP A 67 5.34 -15.40 5.03
N THR A 68 6.58 -15.88 4.86
CA THR A 68 6.86 -17.27 4.48
C THR A 68 6.48 -18.28 5.55
N SER A 69 6.35 -17.87 6.80
CA SER A 69 6.02 -18.78 7.90
C SER A 69 4.53 -19.14 7.93
N SER A 70 3.64 -18.18 7.65
CA SER A 70 2.20 -18.39 7.62
C SER A 70 1.62 -18.53 6.21
N GLY A 71 2.30 -17.97 5.21
CA GLY A 71 1.78 -17.82 3.85
C GLY A 71 0.85 -16.61 3.67
N ASP A 72 0.64 -15.80 4.70
CA ASP A 72 -0.27 -14.66 4.65
C ASP A 72 0.34 -13.46 3.94
N VAL A 73 -0.51 -12.72 3.22
CA VAL A 73 -0.17 -11.37 2.74
C VAL A 73 -0.22 -10.40 3.92
N VAL A 74 0.93 -9.84 4.26
CA VAL A 74 1.15 -8.97 5.42
C VAL A 74 1.49 -7.53 5.05
N GLY A 75 1.75 -7.25 3.78
CA GLY A 75 1.92 -5.91 3.24
C GLY A 75 1.42 -5.82 1.81
N THR A 76 0.92 -4.67 1.40
CA THR A 76 0.49 -4.47 0.01
C THR A 76 0.61 -3.02 -0.45
N TYR A 77 0.77 -2.85 -1.77
CA TYR A 77 0.62 -1.60 -2.52
C TYR A 77 -0.18 -1.88 -3.79
N ARG A 78 -1.07 -0.96 -4.15
CA ARG A 78 -1.67 -0.90 -5.48
C ARG A 78 -0.81 -0.03 -6.38
N ILE A 79 -0.49 -0.52 -7.58
CA ILE A 79 0.40 0.14 -8.55
C ILE A 79 -0.32 0.27 -9.89
N ILE A 80 -0.41 1.47 -10.44
CA ILE A 80 -1.07 1.77 -11.71
C ILE A 80 -0.08 2.47 -12.64
N PRO A 81 0.49 1.73 -13.62
CA PRO A 81 1.29 2.32 -14.69
C PRO A 81 0.49 3.31 -15.55
N PRO A 82 1.18 4.27 -16.19
CA PRO A 82 0.54 5.18 -17.13
C PRO A 82 -0.11 4.41 -18.29
N GLY A 83 -1.25 4.93 -18.76
CA GLY A 83 -2.04 4.32 -19.83
C GLY A 83 -3.06 3.27 -19.37
N ARG A 84 -2.98 2.77 -18.13
CA ARG A 84 -3.99 1.82 -17.61
C ARG A 84 -5.30 2.47 -17.18
N ALA A 85 -5.23 3.69 -16.67
CA ALA A 85 -6.39 4.46 -16.26
C ALA A 85 -6.44 5.80 -17.00
N ARG A 86 -7.64 6.23 -17.41
CA ARG A 86 -7.86 7.55 -18.00
C ARG A 86 -7.68 8.68 -16.99
N ARG A 87 -7.97 8.39 -15.72
CA ARG A 87 -7.89 9.30 -14.58
C ARG A 87 -7.26 8.55 -13.41
N SER A 88 -6.36 9.18 -12.68
CA SER A 88 -5.74 8.60 -11.47
C SER A 88 -6.71 8.66 -10.29
N TYR A 89 -6.43 7.91 -9.21
CA TYR A 89 -7.15 8.13 -7.96
C TYR A 89 -6.89 9.55 -7.45
N SER A 90 -5.63 9.99 -7.52
CA SER A 90 -5.20 11.31 -7.05
C SER A 90 -5.87 12.48 -7.78
N ASP A 91 -6.28 12.31 -9.03
CA ASP A 91 -7.08 13.31 -9.76
C ASP A 91 -8.44 13.57 -9.09
N GLY A 92 -8.97 12.60 -8.35
CA GLY A 92 -10.21 12.71 -7.57
C GLY A 92 -10.05 13.61 -6.34
N GLU A 93 -8.84 13.69 -5.80
CA GLU A 93 -8.53 14.35 -4.53
C GLU A 93 -7.89 15.74 -4.73
N PHE A 94 -7.18 15.96 -5.84
CA PHE A 94 -6.39 17.17 -6.08
C PHE A 94 -6.51 17.70 -7.52
N ASP A 95 -6.26 19.01 -7.69
CA ASP A 95 -5.98 19.58 -9.01
C ASP A 95 -4.51 19.31 -9.40
N LEU A 96 -4.33 18.38 -10.34
CA LEU A 96 -3.02 17.94 -10.83
C LEU A 96 -2.72 18.43 -12.25
N VAL A 97 -3.41 19.47 -12.74
CA VAL A 97 -3.20 19.98 -14.12
C VAL A 97 -1.74 20.39 -14.35
N ALA A 98 -1.09 20.98 -13.36
CA ALA A 98 0.31 21.38 -13.43
C ALA A 98 1.29 20.20 -13.64
N LEU A 99 0.87 18.97 -13.33
CA LEU A 99 1.67 17.76 -13.49
C LEU A 99 1.35 16.98 -14.78
N ASN A 100 0.49 17.52 -15.67
CA ASN A 100 0.07 16.83 -16.90
C ASN A 100 1.24 16.37 -17.78
N ALA A 101 2.29 17.18 -17.89
CA ALA A 101 3.48 16.85 -18.68
C ALA A 101 4.27 15.63 -18.16
N LEU A 102 4.07 15.24 -16.89
CA LEU A 102 4.77 14.10 -16.28
C LEU A 102 3.96 12.80 -16.40
N ARG A 103 2.64 12.88 -16.63
CA ARG A 103 1.70 11.75 -16.49
C ARG A 103 2.10 10.53 -17.31
N SER A 104 2.58 10.70 -18.54
CA SER A 104 2.98 9.58 -19.41
C SER A 104 4.20 8.80 -18.88
N SER A 105 4.90 9.31 -17.87
CA SER A 105 6.07 8.70 -17.26
C SER A 105 5.93 8.51 -15.75
N THR A 106 4.71 8.66 -15.21
CA THR A 106 4.40 8.54 -13.78
C THR A 106 3.63 7.26 -13.51
N VAL A 107 4.16 6.44 -12.60
CA VAL A 107 3.43 5.34 -11.97
C VAL A 107 2.70 5.88 -10.76
N GLU A 108 1.39 5.63 -10.66
CA GLU A 108 0.63 5.92 -9.45
C GLU A 108 0.72 4.74 -8.49
N ALA A 109 1.02 5.00 -7.22
CA ALA A 109 0.99 4.01 -6.16
C ALA A 109 0.09 4.49 -5.01
N GLY A 110 -0.65 3.56 -4.41
CA GLY A 110 -1.57 3.88 -3.33
C GLY A 110 -2.10 2.65 -2.62
N ARG A 111 -3.10 2.87 -1.75
CA ARG A 111 -3.74 1.81 -0.95
C ARG A 111 -2.73 0.95 -0.17
N SER A 112 -1.65 1.57 0.30
CA SER A 112 -0.59 0.87 1.00
C SER A 112 -0.95 0.59 2.45
N CYS A 113 -0.72 -0.63 2.90
CA CYS A 113 -0.87 -0.99 4.31
C CYS A 113 0.05 -2.14 4.71
N VAL A 114 0.30 -2.25 6.01
CA VAL A 114 1.05 -3.35 6.65
C VAL A 114 0.20 -3.88 7.80
N HIS A 115 0.10 -5.20 7.88
CA HIS A 115 -0.57 -5.90 8.98
C HIS A 115 0.02 -5.44 10.32
N PRO A 116 -0.80 -5.13 11.36
CA PRO A 116 -0.33 -4.61 12.64
C PRO A 116 0.85 -5.37 13.25
N ASP A 117 0.76 -6.70 13.25
CA ASP A 117 1.79 -7.58 13.82
C ASP A 117 3.12 -7.62 13.04
N HIS A 118 3.17 -7.03 11.85
CA HIS A 118 4.34 -7.01 10.96
C HIS A 118 4.93 -5.60 10.76
N ARG A 119 4.52 -4.61 11.56
CA ARG A 119 5.00 -3.21 11.49
C ARG A 119 6.36 -2.99 12.15
N SER A 120 7.30 -3.93 11.96
CA SER A 120 8.68 -3.84 12.45
C SER A 120 9.59 -2.93 11.62
N GLY A 121 9.08 -2.37 10.52
CA GLY A 121 9.86 -1.61 9.53
C GLY A 121 10.37 -2.45 8.37
N ALA A 122 10.54 -3.77 8.56
CA ALA A 122 11.04 -4.67 7.51
C ALA A 122 10.09 -4.74 6.30
N VAL A 123 8.78 -4.92 6.54
CA VAL A 123 7.78 -5.05 5.46
C VAL A 123 7.67 -3.77 4.64
N ILE A 124 7.59 -2.59 5.27
CA ILE A 124 7.51 -1.31 4.54
C ILE A 124 8.78 -1.05 3.74
N THR A 125 9.96 -1.40 4.26
CA THR A 125 11.23 -1.29 3.55
C THR A 125 11.27 -2.17 2.30
N LEU A 126 10.79 -3.41 2.42
CA LEU A 126 10.67 -4.34 1.29
C LEU A 126 9.67 -3.85 0.24
N MET A 127 8.52 -3.32 0.66
CA MET A 127 7.54 -2.74 -0.25
C MET A 127 8.13 -1.57 -1.04
N TRP A 128 8.81 -0.64 -0.37
CA TRP A 128 9.44 0.50 -1.07
C TRP A 128 10.58 0.06 -1.99
N SER A 129 11.38 -0.94 -1.59
CA SER A 129 12.42 -1.51 -2.44
C SER A 129 11.83 -2.16 -3.70
N ALA A 130 10.75 -2.93 -3.55
CA ALA A 130 10.05 -3.56 -4.65
C ALA A 130 9.35 -2.55 -5.57
N LEU A 131 8.75 -1.50 -5.01
CA LEU A 131 8.11 -0.41 -5.76
C LEU A 131 9.15 0.39 -6.57
N ALA A 132 10.30 0.71 -5.96
CA ALA A 132 11.40 1.37 -6.67
C ALA A 132 11.93 0.49 -7.82
N ARG A 133 12.12 -0.82 -7.56
CA ARG A 133 12.51 -1.78 -8.60
C ARG A 133 11.47 -1.86 -9.72
N TYR A 134 10.18 -1.86 -9.39
CA TYR A 134 9.09 -1.87 -10.36
C TYR A 134 9.17 -0.65 -11.29
N VAL A 135 9.28 0.56 -10.72
CA VAL A 135 9.35 1.81 -11.50
C VAL A 135 10.56 1.80 -12.43
N LEU A 136 11.73 1.40 -11.92
CA LEU A 136 12.98 1.33 -12.70
C LEU A 136 12.88 0.32 -13.86
N LEU A 137 12.42 -0.91 -13.59
CA LEU A 137 12.36 -1.97 -14.60
C LEU A 137 11.25 -1.75 -15.64
N SER A 138 10.19 -1.03 -15.28
CA SER A 138 9.11 -0.68 -16.21
C SER A 138 9.43 0.54 -17.08
N GLY A 139 10.60 1.17 -16.90
CA GLY A 139 11.06 2.31 -17.71
C GLY A 139 10.38 3.64 -17.38
N HIS A 140 9.68 3.72 -16.24
CA HIS A 140 9.03 4.94 -15.79
C HIS A 140 9.98 5.80 -14.95
N ARG A 141 9.73 7.11 -14.95
CA ARG A 141 10.63 8.08 -14.32
C ARG A 141 10.14 8.57 -12.96
N TYR A 142 8.82 8.64 -12.79
CA TYR A 142 8.21 9.22 -11.61
C TYR A 142 7.33 8.21 -10.90
N LEU A 143 7.29 8.35 -9.58
CA LEU A 143 6.37 7.67 -8.69
C LEU A 143 5.55 8.74 -7.99
N ALA A 144 4.22 8.64 -8.03
CA ALA A 144 3.33 9.56 -7.35
C ALA A 144 2.20 8.80 -6.67
N GLY A 145 1.53 9.45 -5.72
CA GLY A 145 0.40 8.88 -5.02
C GLY A 145 -0.20 9.87 -4.03
N CYS A 146 -1.42 9.59 -3.60
CA CYS A 146 -2.09 10.31 -2.53
C CYS A 146 -1.94 9.52 -1.23
N ALA A 147 -1.63 10.22 -0.13
CA ALA A 147 -1.62 9.67 1.22
C ALA A 147 -2.49 10.53 2.13
N SER A 148 -3.23 9.87 3.02
CA SER A 148 -4.05 10.55 4.03
C SER A 148 -3.22 10.86 5.26
N VAL A 149 -3.46 12.01 5.87
CA VAL A 149 -2.86 12.38 7.17
C VAL A 149 -3.98 12.42 8.21
N PRO A 150 -3.88 11.66 9.32
CA PRO A 150 -4.93 11.66 10.34
C PRO A 150 -5.02 13.03 11.01
N LEU A 151 -6.26 13.43 11.35
CA LEU A 151 -6.54 14.69 12.06
C LEU A 151 -7.05 14.48 13.49
N ALA A 152 -7.16 13.22 13.93
CA ALA A 152 -7.63 12.86 15.27
C ALA A 152 -6.75 13.40 16.40
N ASP A 153 -5.50 13.78 16.11
CA ASP A 153 -4.53 14.33 17.06
C ASP A 153 -4.57 15.87 17.18
N GLY A 154 -5.62 16.50 16.65
CA GLY A 154 -5.74 17.96 16.60
C GLY A 154 -4.90 18.61 15.50
N GLY A 155 -4.51 17.85 14.47
CA GLY A 155 -3.77 18.37 13.31
C GLY A 155 -2.25 18.41 13.50
N ARG A 156 -1.72 17.73 14.53
CA ARG A 156 -0.27 17.66 14.76
C ARG A 156 0.42 16.85 13.66
N ALA A 157 -0.16 15.72 13.24
CA ALA A 157 0.35 14.93 12.11
C ALA A 157 0.35 15.74 10.81
N ALA A 158 -0.73 16.50 10.54
CA ALA A 158 -0.81 17.38 9.38
C ALA A 158 0.27 18.48 9.40
N THR A 159 0.45 19.12 10.56
CA THR A 159 1.51 20.12 10.75
C THR A 159 2.90 19.53 10.53
N ALA A 160 3.16 18.35 11.09
CA ALA A 160 4.45 17.67 10.93
C ALA A 160 4.72 17.29 9.46
N ALA A 161 3.72 16.75 8.75
CA ALA A 161 3.84 16.43 7.34
C ALA A 161 4.13 17.68 6.48
N TRP A 162 3.45 18.79 6.75
CA TRP A 162 3.71 20.07 6.09
C TRP A 162 5.14 20.57 6.32
N LEU A 163 5.61 20.51 7.57
CA LEU A 163 6.98 20.94 7.91
C LEU A 163 8.03 20.05 7.25
N LEU A 164 7.83 18.72 7.20
CA LEU A 164 8.72 17.81 6.48
C LEU A 164 8.78 18.11 4.99
N GLY A 165 7.63 18.44 4.37
CA GLY A 165 7.56 18.75 2.93
C GLY A 165 8.11 20.13 2.56
N THR A 166 8.24 21.04 3.52
CA THR A 166 8.74 22.42 3.30
C THR A 166 10.13 22.68 3.89
N ALA A 167 10.64 21.74 4.70
CA ALA A 167 12.02 21.74 5.15
C ALA A 167 12.94 21.61 3.93
N ARG A 168 13.79 22.62 3.73
CA ARG A 168 14.82 22.64 2.69
C ARG A 168 16.09 21.95 3.16
#